data_AF-A0A9X4MGH3-F1
#
_entry.id   AF-A0A9X4MGH3-F1
#
_cell.length_a   1.000
_cell.length_b   1.000
_cell.length_c   1.000
_cell.angle_alpha   90.00
_cell.angle_beta   90.00
_cell.angle_gamma   90.00
#
_symmetry.space_group_name_H-M   'P 1'
#
loop_
_entity.id
_entity.type
_entity.pdbx_description
1 polymer ?
#
loop_
_entity_poly.entity_id
_entity_poly.type
_entity_poly.pdbx_seq_one_letter_code
_entity_poly.pdbx_strand_id
1 'polypeptide(L)'
;MGCYKLAVAISGAVSLGSYEAGVMYEIIKAIGQHNLNPDTLPEDRIEIDVITGASAGGMTAAITAQKLLFESNNLEGAFVNHLYKPWVEEVDLMKLLQIGPKDRPDLSLLSSELILDISKKYLDDRYSSSAPTSPKKHAAAADTILLGLAMSNLNGVDYGMEMRSFQNIASDDPASQNKFIYTRHQDRFVREVKANPACDMQSFWDPIRKAAVACGAFPFAFRVQGIERSQTDEAYLGAEPFGFKKLFAYTDGGAFQNEPLGMAKKLVNQIDTAHLNHEKRFYLYISPNPKKRSSLNDKFTAETANYLATGKALVSAFYTQARFHDWIMTANTNKDVEIFDHRAEALQGLLTQSPEKLGEFASVADALLNALYAGTLGTNQGETQEAALARLKHQFDKEYKALLSTLEQKGINQDAALTWLKAVLVLEKAANLGDRDIMTVYNVTADADEVAGEKLAAFGGFFDQKYRDFDYTIGRQKARKLLDMLKSQAGNNSNLPLTNFAYSEVIKEPDTTLANVTVNDLPKEKRLALKAAVVERYKTLIDISVKGPIKHFLVKFFGKIAVSILLGELLQLNDDTPPKGQEDDDRL
;
A
#
# COMPACT_ATOMS: atom_id res chain seq x y z
N MET A 1 12.50 25.72 -10.90
CA MET A 1 12.05 24.40 -11.37
C MET A 1 12.52 23.36 -10.37
N GLY A 2 11.64 22.45 -9.96
CA GLY A 2 11.93 21.45 -8.91
C GLY A 2 12.61 20.19 -9.47
N CYS A 3 13.15 19.38 -8.56
CA CYS A 3 13.60 18.01 -8.80
C CYS A 3 12.40 17.07 -9.09
N TYR A 4 12.69 15.90 -9.65
CA TYR A 4 11.74 14.81 -9.82
C TYR A 4 11.36 14.18 -8.49
N LYS A 5 10.12 13.69 -8.38
CA LYS A 5 9.59 13.13 -7.15
C LYS A 5 9.01 11.73 -7.37
N LEU A 6 9.30 10.82 -6.46
CA LEU A 6 8.87 9.43 -6.50
C LEU A 6 8.04 9.07 -5.27
N ALA A 7 6.78 8.72 -5.49
CA ALA A 7 5.92 8.13 -4.47
C ALA A 7 5.98 6.60 -4.56
N VAL A 8 6.32 5.92 -3.45
CA VAL A 8 6.45 4.47 -3.41
C VAL A 8 5.27 3.86 -2.66
N ALA A 9 4.59 2.88 -3.28
CA ALA A 9 3.51 2.11 -2.67
C ALA A 9 3.87 0.63 -2.63
N ILE A 10 3.95 0.05 -1.43
CA ILE A 10 4.38 -1.32 -1.19
C ILE A 10 3.18 -2.16 -0.75
N SER A 11 2.87 -3.23 -1.48
CA SER A 11 1.73 -4.09 -1.16
C SER A 11 1.95 -4.90 0.13
N GLY A 12 0.93 -5.63 0.58
CA GLY A 12 1.08 -6.59 1.67
C GLY A 12 1.39 -8.01 1.19
N ALA A 13 2.41 -8.65 1.80
CA ALA A 13 2.88 -9.95 1.33
C ALA A 13 3.53 -10.89 2.38
N VAL A 14 3.27 -10.71 3.69
CA VAL A 14 3.76 -11.59 4.77
C VAL A 14 5.27 -11.88 4.67
N SER A 15 5.72 -13.12 4.41
CA SER A 15 7.16 -13.46 4.35
C SER A 15 7.86 -12.94 3.10
N LEU A 16 7.09 -12.54 2.08
CA LEU A 16 7.58 -11.90 0.85
C LEU A 16 7.92 -10.41 1.07
N GLY A 17 7.87 -9.90 2.31
CA GLY A 17 8.57 -8.67 2.67
C GLY A 17 10.07 -8.73 2.33
N SER A 18 10.64 -9.94 2.24
CA SER A 18 11.97 -10.20 1.68
C SER A 18 12.10 -9.74 0.22
N TYR A 19 11.15 -10.07 -0.66
CA TYR A 19 11.12 -9.56 -2.04
C TYR A 19 11.05 -8.03 -2.07
N GLU A 20 10.14 -7.44 -1.29
CA GLU A 20 9.92 -5.99 -1.24
C GLU A 20 11.18 -5.25 -0.77
N ALA A 21 11.88 -5.79 0.22
CA ALA A 21 13.17 -5.30 0.68
C ALA A 21 14.25 -5.35 -0.40
N GLY A 22 14.26 -6.41 -1.23
CA GLY A 22 15.17 -6.55 -2.36
C GLY A 22 14.94 -5.48 -3.43
N VAL A 23 13.67 -5.21 -3.74
CA VAL A 23 13.29 -4.14 -4.68
C VAL A 23 13.74 -2.78 -4.14
N MET A 24 13.38 -2.47 -2.89
CA MET A 24 13.72 -1.17 -2.28
C MET A 24 15.23 -0.94 -2.18
N TYR A 25 16.01 -1.99 -1.91
CA TYR A 25 17.47 -1.89 -1.88
C TYR A 25 18.04 -1.37 -3.20
N GLU A 26 17.67 -1.96 -4.34
CA GLU A 26 18.21 -1.55 -5.65
C GLU A 26 17.69 -0.17 -6.08
N ILE A 27 16.41 0.15 -5.82
CA ILE A 27 15.82 1.45 -6.17
C ILE A 27 16.47 2.59 -5.38
N ILE A 28 16.60 2.46 -4.05
CA ILE A 28 17.22 3.48 -3.20
C ILE A 28 18.68 3.69 -3.62
N LYS A 29 19.42 2.60 -3.85
CA LYS A 29 20.82 2.65 -4.24
C LYS A 29 21.00 3.35 -5.60
N ALA A 30 20.17 3.03 -6.60
CA ALA A 30 20.23 3.64 -7.92
C ALA A 30 19.92 5.15 -7.87
N ILE A 31 18.86 5.56 -7.16
CA ILE A 31 18.52 6.98 -7.00
C ILE A 31 19.63 7.72 -6.25
N GLY A 32 20.19 7.11 -5.20
CA GLY A 32 21.29 7.71 -4.44
C GLY A 32 22.53 7.94 -5.31
N GLN A 33 22.93 6.94 -6.11
CA GLN A 33 24.03 7.07 -7.06
C GLN A 33 23.75 8.14 -8.12
N HIS A 34 22.54 8.15 -8.67
CA HIS A 34 22.10 9.14 -9.65
C HIS A 34 22.22 10.56 -9.09
N ASN A 35 21.65 10.84 -7.91
CA ASN A 35 21.66 12.18 -7.32
C ASN A 35 23.06 12.67 -6.91
N LEU A 36 23.97 11.75 -6.58
CA LEU A 36 25.35 12.06 -6.20
C LEU A 36 26.31 12.14 -7.39
N ASN A 37 25.86 11.73 -8.59
CA ASN A 37 26.68 11.81 -9.78
C ASN A 37 26.89 13.28 -10.19
N PRO A 38 28.13 13.74 -10.47
CA PRO A 38 28.41 15.10 -10.93
C PRO A 38 27.68 15.51 -12.21
N ASP A 39 27.34 14.56 -13.08
CA ASP A 39 26.64 14.78 -14.34
C ASP A 39 25.11 14.92 -14.17
N THR A 40 24.59 14.72 -12.95
CA THR A 40 23.18 14.92 -12.63
C THR A 40 22.92 16.35 -12.20
N LEU A 41 22.16 17.10 -13.00
CA LEU A 41 21.76 18.46 -12.69
C LEU A 41 20.81 18.49 -11.47
N PRO A 42 20.81 19.57 -10.65
CA PRO A 42 19.91 19.68 -9.50
C PRO A 42 18.42 19.46 -9.82
N GLU A 43 17.97 19.92 -10.99
CA GLU A 43 16.61 19.78 -11.51
C GLU A 43 16.26 18.38 -12.02
N ASP A 44 17.26 17.54 -12.25
CA ASP A 44 17.14 16.15 -12.70
C ASP A 44 17.23 15.14 -11.54
N ARG A 45 17.59 15.61 -10.35
CA ARG A 45 17.58 14.77 -9.14
C ARG A 45 16.21 14.18 -8.88
N ILE A 46 16.18 13.00 -8.26
CA ILE A 46 14.97 12.26 -7.94
C ILE A 46 14.87 12.09 -6.42
N GLU A 47 13.79 12.52 -5.80
CA GLU A 47 13.58 12.37 -4.37
C GLU A 47 12.35 11.52 -4.05
N ILE A 48 12.52 10.59 -3.11
CA ILE A 48 11.42 9.86 -2.50
C ILE A 48 10.83 10.75 -1.39
N ASP A 49 9.57 11.14 -1.54
CA ASP A 49 8.84 12.04 -0.63
C ASP A 49 7.52 11.44 -0.11
N VAL A 50 7.07 10.33 -0.68
CA VAL A 50 5.92 9.56 -0.18
C VAL A 50 6.27 8.09 -0.15
N ILE A 51 5.99 7.43 0.98
CA ILE A 51 6.10 5.98 1.11
C ILE A 51 4.83 5.46 1.78
N THR A 52 4.11 4.57 1.11
CA THR A 52 2.96 3.87 1.68
C THR A 52 3.15 2.36 1.69
N GLY A 53 2.53 1.70 2.66
CA GLY A 53 2.64 0.26 2.77
C GLY A 53 1.47 -0.41 3.48
N ALA A 54 1.22 -1.68 3.15
CA ALA A 54 0.26 -2.57 3.81
C ALA A 54 0.97 -3.84 4.28
N SER A 55 0.53 -4.46 5.39
CA SER A 55 1.16 -5.68 5.92
C SER A 55 2.69 -5.56 6.05
N ALA A 56 3.42 -6.55 5.55
CA ALA A 56 4.87 -6.55 5.38
C ALA A 56 5.40 -5.27 4.69
N GLY A 57 4.74 -4.80 3.62
CA GLY A 57 5.11 -3.57 2.94
C GLY A 57 4.98 -2.33 3.83
N GLY A 58 4.04 -2.31 4.78
CA GLY A 58 3.91 -1.25 5.78
C GLY A 58 5.10 -1.21 6.75
N MET A 59 5.56 -2.38 7.19
CA MET A 59 6.76 -2.48 8.02
C MET A 59 8.02 -2.07 7.24
N THR A 60 8.15 -2.53 5.99
CA THR A 60 9.23 -2.12 5.07
C THR A 60 9.21 -0.61 4.81
N ALA A 61 8.02 -0.02 4.62
CA ALA A 61 7.84 1.42 4.43
C ALA A 61 8.31 2.23 5.65
N ALA A 62 7.91 1.83 6.86
CA ALA A 62 8.32 2.50 8.09
C ALA A 62 9.83 2.42 8.32
N ILE A 63 10.44 1.24 8.15
CA ILE A 63 11.89 1.06 8.25
C ILE A 63 12.59 1.93 7.20
N THR A 64 12.14 1.87 5.94
CA THR A 64 12.73 2.65 4.85
C THR A 64 12.71 4.16 5.15
N ALA A 65 11.56 4.71 5.56
CA ALA A 65 11.43 6.13 5.87
C ALA A 65 12.39 6.57 6.99
N GLN A 66 12.53 5.76 8.05
CA GLN A 66 13.45 6.03 9.16
C GLN A 66 14.90 6.08 8.65
N LYS A 67 15.33 5.01 7.95
CA LYS A 67 16.72 4.88 7.52
C LYS A 67 17.08 5.93 6.46
N LEU A 68 16.16 6.25 5.56
CA LEU A 68 16.35 7.30 4.55
C LEU A 68 16.61 8.68 5.17
N LEU A 69 15.91 9.04 6.25
CA LEU A 69 16.04 10.38 6.85
C LEU A 69 17.15 10.46 7.90
N PHE A 70 17.40 9.39 8.65
CA PHE A 70 18.23 9.47 9.86
C PHE A 70 19.44 8.52 9.88
N GLU A 71 19.43 7.39 9.17
CA GLU A 71 20.47 6.36 9.28
C GLU A 71 20.87 5.75 7.93
N SER A 72 21.25 6.60 6.96
CA SER A 72 21.48 6.16 5.58
C SER A 72 22.55 5.06 5.42
N ASN A 73 23.57 5.03 6.29
CA ASN A 73 24.60 3.99 6.29
C ASN A 73 24.01 2.58 6.50
N ASN A 74 22.89 2.47 7.21
CA ASN A 74 22.23 1.20 7.49
C ASN A 74 21.47 0.64 6.25
N LEU A 75 21.42 1.39 5.14
CA LEU A 75 20.91 0.93 3.86
C LEU A 75 22.00 0.36 2.94
N GLU A 76 23.27 0.43 3.35
CA GLU A 76 24.41 -0.06 2.58
C GLU A 76 24.61 -1.57 2.73
N GLY A 77 25.09 -2.21 1.67
CA GLY A 77 25.43 -3.63 1.63
C GLY A 77 24.24 -4.57 1.41
N ALA A 78 24.28 -5.36 0.33
CA ALA A 78 23.15 -6.16 -0.12
C ALA A 78 22.57 -7.15 0.90
N PHE A 79 23.41 -7.76 1.73
CA PHE A 79 22.98 -8.84 2.64
C PHE A 79 23.17 -8.47 4.11
N VAL A 80 23.35 -7.17 4.40
CA VAL A 80 23.58 -6.68 5.78
C VAL A 80 22.79 -5.41 6.11
N ASN A 81 22.15 -4.80 5.11
CA ASN A 81 21.32 -3.62 5.29
C ASN A 81 20.07 -3.90 6.14
N HIS A 82 19.48 -2.85 6.68
CA HIS A 82 18.34 -2.89 7.59
C HIS A 82 17.00 -3.16 6.89
N LEU A 83 16.97 -3.32 5.56
CA LEU A 83 15.81 -3.87 4.84
C LEU A 83 15.93 -5.40 4.71
N TYR A 84 17.15 -5.92 4.50
CA TYR A 84 17.43 -7.36 4.36
C TYR A 84 17.30 -8.10 5.69
N LYS A 85 18.01 -7.65 6.74
CA LYS A 85 18.10 -8.38 8.01
C LYS A 85 16.77 -8.75 8.67
N PRO A 86 15.80 -7.84 8.86
CA PRO A 86 14.54 -8.20 9.53
C PRO A 86 13.76 -9.26 8.77
N TRP A 87 13.77 -9.19 7.43
CA TRP A 87 12.97 -10.06 6.57
C TRP A 87 13.66 -11.37 6.22
N VAL A 88 14.98 -11.37 6.09
CA VAL A 88 15.71 -12.54 5.59
C VAL A 88 16.42 -13.27 6.73
N GLU A 89 17.19 -12.56 7.55
CA GLU A 89 18.06 -13.18 8.56
C GLU A 89 17.32 -13.45 9.89
N GLU A 90 16.52 -12.51 10.38
CA GLU A 90 16.09 -12.52 11.79
C GLU A 90 14.79 -13.27 12.05
N VAL A 91 13.83 -13.14 11.14
CA VAL A 91 12.54 -13.84 11.23
C VAL A 91 12.71 -15.33 10.94
N ASP A 92 12.21 -16.19 11.82
CA ASP A 92 12.29 -17.64 11.66
C ASP A 92 11.06 -18.30 12.27
N LEU A 93 10.56 -19.36 11.63
CA LEU A 93 9.36 -20.06 12.08
C LEU A 93 9.51 -20.61 13.50
N MET A 94 10.66 -21.18 13.87
CA MET A 94 10.81 -21.77 15.20
C MET A 94 10.78 -20.69 16.28
N LYS A 95 11.38 -19.53 16.03
CA LYS A 95 11.22 -18.36 16.91
C LYS A 95 9.78 -17.84 16.95
N LEU A 96 9.08 -17.84 15.81
CA LEU A 96 7.65 -17.47 15.75
C LEU A 96 6.76 -18.46 16.51
N LEU A 97 7.17 -19.71 16.69
CA LEU A 97 6.45 -20.71 17.48
C LEU A 97 6.80 -20.66 18.98
N GLN A 98 7.86 -19.94 19.36
CA GLN A 98 8.28 -19.76 20.76
C GLN A 98 7.44 -18.67 21.43
N ILE A 99 6.35 -19.10 22.05
CA ILE A 99 5.37 -18.20 22.66
C ILE A 99 5.93 -17.78 24.02
N GLY A 100 6.21 -16.49 24.16
CA GLY A 100 6.74 -15.93 25.38
C GLY A 100 5.69 -15.78 26.48
N PRO A 101 6.10 -15.44 27.71
CA PRO A 101 5.19 -15.32 28.86
C PRO A 101 4.11 -14.25 28.69
N LYS A 102 4.33 -13.25 27.82
CA LYS A 102 3.36 -12.17 27.56
C LYS A 102 2.45 -12.48 26.36
N ASP A 103 2.77 -13.51 25.58
CA ASP A 103 1.92 -14.01 24.52
C ASP A 103 0.84 -14.92 25.11
N ARG A 104 -0.40 -14.43 25.06
CA ARG A 104 -1.56 -15.21 25.50
C ARG A 104 -1.97 -16.21 24.42
N PRO A 105 -2.10 -17.51 24.76
CA PRO A 105 -2.32 -18.57 23.77
C PRO A 105 -3.69 -18.51 23.07
N ASP A 106 -4.63 -17.73 23.58
CA ASP A 106 -5.95 -17.51 23.01
C ASP A 106 -6.03 -16.29 22.06
N LEU A 107 -4.96 -15.51 21.94
CA LEU A 107 -4.95 -14.25 21.17
C LEU A 107 -4.21 -14.35 19.83
N SER A 108 -3.30 -15.31 19.66
CA SER A 108 -2.56 -15.52 18.41
C SER A 108 -1.95 -16.92 18.30
N LEU A 109 -1.73 -17.37 17.07
CA LEU A 109 -1.03 -18.61 16.77
C LEU A 109 0.48 -18.48 17.01
N LEU A 110 1.07 -17.40 16.49
CA LEU A 110 2.50 -17.13 16.51
C LEU A 110 2.83 -16.07 17.57
N SER A 111 4.11 -16.06 17.96
CA SER A 111 4.66 -15.10 18.91
C SER A 111 4.63 -13.70 18.30
N SER A 112 3.98 -12.79 19.01
CA SER A 112 4.02 -11.36 18.67
C SER A 112 5.23 -10.69 19.31
N GLU A 113 5.86 -11.30 20.33
CA GLU A 113 7.09 -10.80 20.96
C GLU A 113 8.25 -10.70 19.96
N LEU A 114 8.49 -11.72 19.13
CA LEU A 114 9.55 -11.65 18.10
C LEU A 114 9.37 -10.45 17.16
N ILE A 115 8.15 -10.21 16.69
CA ILE A 115 7.83 -9.10 15.79
C ILE A 115 8.03 -7.76 16.51
N LEU A 116 7.63 -7.67 17.78
CA LEU A 116 7.85 -6.48 18.60
C LEU A 116 9.34 -6.20 18.79
N ASP A 117 10.16 -7.21 19.03
CA ASP A 117 11.60 -7.04 19.25
C ASP A 117 12.32 -6.64 17.97
N ILE A 118 12.00 -7.26 16.83
CA ILE A 118 12.49 -6.81 15.51
C ILE A 118 12.05 -5.35 15.27
N SER A 119 10.79 -4.99 15.55
CA SER A 119 10.31 -3.62 15.34
C SER A 119 11.08 -2.58 16.18
N LYS A 120 11.40 -2.90 17.44
CA LYS A 120 12.18 -2.02 18.32
C LYS A 120 13.60 -1.87 17.81
N LYS A 121 14.22 -2.99 17.41
CA LYS A 121 15.57 -3.01 16.86
C LYS A 121 15.73 -2.05 15.68
N TYR A 122 14.76 -2.07 14.75
CA TYR A 122 14.87 -1.31 13.51
C TYR A 122 14.28 0.10 13.56
N LEU A 123 13.36 0.41 14.49
CA LEU A 123 12.71 1.71 14.56
C LEU A 123 13.00 2.50 15.84
N ASP A 124 13.33 1.84 16.96
CA ASP A 124 13.52 2.49 18.28
C ASP A 124 14.96 2.51 18.78
N ASP A 125 15.82 1.53 18.44
CA ASP A 125 17.17 1.37 19.04
C ASP A 125 18.03 2.63 18.94
N ARG A 126 17.92 3.38 17.83
CA ARG A 126 18.59 4.68 17.64
C ARG A 126 18.34 5.62 18.83
N TYR A 127 17.12 5.60 19.37
CA TYR A 127 16.63 6.49 20.42
C TYR A 127 16.76 5.90 21.82
N SER A 128 17.29 4.68 21.96
CA SER A 128 17.48 4.02 23.26
C SER A 128 18.60 4.65 24.09
N SER A 129 19.56 5.31 23.42
CA SER A 129 20.65 6.03 24.07
C SER A 129 20.30 7.51 24.29
N SER A 130 20.86 8.12 25.34
CA SER A 130 20.68 9.55 25.62
C SER A 130 21.35 10.49 24.61
N ALA A 131 22.17 9.95 23.69
CA ALA A 131 22.85 10.69 22.62
C ALA A 131 22.86 9.84 21.33
N PRO A 132 21.79 9.89 20.50
CA PRO A 132 21.76 9.19 19.22
C PRO A 132 22.93 9.62 18.33
N THR A 133 23.43 8.72 17.48
CA THR A 133 24.43 9.04 16.45
C THR A 133 23.92 10.17 15.56
N SER A 134 24.80 11.05 15.08
CA SER A 134 24.38 12.18 14.24
C SER A 134 23.56 11.70 13.04
N PRO A 135 22.36 12.28 12.80
CA PRO A 135 21.49 11.82 11.72
C PRO A 135 22.16 12.00 10.37
N LYS A 136 22.06 10.98 9.52
CA LYS A 136 22.58 11.01 8.15
C LYS A 136 21.46 10.71 7.16
N LYS A 137 21.00 11.73 6.46
CA LYS A 137 20.01 11.60 5.37
C LYS A 137 20.64 10.92 4.15
N HIS A 138 19.88 10.07 3.48
CA HIS A 138 20.25 9.41 2.23
C HIS A 138 19.99 10.34 1.03
N ALA A 139 20.83 10.27 0.00
CA ALA A 139 20.72 11.14 -1.18
C ALA A 139 19.42 10.95 -1.99
N ALA A 140 18.77 9.81 -1.83
CA ALA A 140 17.46 9.51 -2.45
C ALA A 140 16.25 10.10 -1.70
N ALA A 141 16.45 10.65 -0.50
CA ALA A 141 15.38 11.12 0.36
C ALA A 141 15.11 12.62 0.19
N ALA A 142 13.84 12.99 0.07
CA ALA A 142 13.41 14.37 0.28
C ALA A 142 13.67 14.80 1.74
N ASP A 143 13.59 16.11 2.03
CA ASP A 143 13.67 16.62 3.41
C ASP A 143 12.46 16.19 4.27
N THR A 144 11.35 15.87 3.63
CA THR A 144 10.12 15.40 4.24
C THR A 144 9.62 14.17 3.49
N ILE A 145 9.24 13.12 4.23
CA ILE A 145 8.56 11.94 3.70
C ILE A 145 7.18 11.85 4.36
N LEU A 146 6.11 11.83 3.55
CA LEU A 146 4.79 11.43 4.01
C LEU A 146 4.71 9.90 4.05
N LEU A 147 4.67 9.35 5.26
CA LEU A 147 4.55 7.91 5.53
C LEU A 147 3.08 7.55 5.75
N GLY A 148 2.56 6.59 4.98
CA GLY A 148 1.21 6.06 5.11
C GLY A 148 1.17 4.55 5.33
N LEU A 149 0.50 4.10 6.39
CA LEU A 149 0.32 2.69 6.70
C LEU A 149 -1.17 2.32 6.56
N ALA A 150 -1.47 1.29 5.78
CA ALA A 150 -2.82 0.73 5.70
C ALA A 150 -3.17 0.00 6.99
N MET A 151 -4.36 0.24 7.54
CA MET A 151 -4.77 -0.26 8.85
C MET A 151 -6.18 -0.85 8.77
N SER A 152 -6.44 -1.93 9.51
CA SER A 152 -7.78 -2.53 9.60
C SER A 152 -8.33 -2.41 11.02
N ASN A 153 -9.24 -1.46 11.23
CA ASN A 153 -9.85 -1.17 12.54
C ASN A 153 -11.02 -2.12 12.82
N LEU A 154 -10.84 -3.06 13.75
CA LEU A 154 -11.86 -4.04 14.12
C LEU A 154 -13.03 -3.46 14.93
N ASN A 155 -12.84 -2.30 15.57
CA ASN A 155 -13.96 -1.60 16.21
C ASN A 155 -14.85 -0.90 15.19
N GLY A 156 -14.29 -0.50 14.05
CA GLY A 156 -14.96 0.36 13.07
C GLY A 156 -15.09 1.81 13.56
N VAL A 157 -15.36 2.70 12.60
CA VAL A 157 -15.66 4.12 12.84
C VAL A 157 -16.91 4.49 12.05
N ASP A 158 -17.85 5.16 12.70
CA ASP A 158 -19.12 5.56 12.10
C ASP A 158 -18.98 6.84 11.28
N TYR A 159 -19.68 6.89 10.15
CA TYR A 159 -19.78 8.04 9.28
C TYR A 159 -21.25 8.29 8.98
N GLY A 160 -21.68 9.54 9.12
CA GLY A 160 -23.04 9.98 8.83
C GLY A 160 -23.14 10.57 7.42
N MET A 161 -24.14 10.13 6.66
CA MET A 161 -24.59 10.82 5.46
C MET A 161 -25.97 11.41 5.69
N GLU A 162 -26.11 12.71 5.43
CA GLU A 162 -27.40 13.38 5.49
C GLU A 162 -28.34 12.80 4.43
N MET A 163 -29.50 12.28 4.87
CA MET A 163 -30.56 11.84 3.97
C MET A 163 -31.71 12.83 3.99
N ARG A 164 -32.17 13.20 2.80
CA ARG A 164 -33.42 13.93 2.63
C ARG A 164 -34.57 12.94 2.58
N SER A 165 -35.43 12.96 3.60
CA SER A 165 -36.70 12.23 3.57
C SER A 165 -37.72 12.96 2.70
N PHE A 166 -38.46 12.24 1.86
CA PHE A 166 -39.58 12.78 1.09
C PHE A 166 -40.66 13.43 1.97
N GLN A 167 -40.82 12.99 3.21
CA GLN A 167 -41.83 13.50 4.15
C GLN A 167 -41.43 14.83 4.80
N ASN A 168 -40.15 15.22 4.73
CA ASN A 168 -39.59 16.39 5.43
C ASN A 168 -39.14 17.50 4.48
N ILE A 169 -39.60 17.48 3.21
CA ILE A 169 -39.23 18.50 2.20
C ILE A 169 -39.74 19.91 2.58
N ALA A 170 -40.76 20.00 3.42
CA ALA A 170 -41.38 21.26 3.85
C ALA A 170 -41.14 21.62 5.34
N SER A 171 -40.37 20.83 6.09
CA SER A 171 -40.08 21.10 7.50
C SER A 171 -38.62 21.51 7.70
N ASP A 172 -38.38 22.78 8.02
CA ASP A 172 -37.06 23.30 8.42
C ASP A 172 -36.63 22.86 9.83
N ASP A 173 -37.25 21.82 10.39
CA ASP A 173 -36.91 21.29 11.72
C ASP A 173 -35.58 20.51 11.64
N PRO A 174 -34.50 20.98 12.29
CA PRO A 174 -33.21 20.28 12.33
C PRO A 174 -33.32 18.87 12.93
N ALA A 175 -34.32 18.60 13.78
CA ALA A 175 -34.57 17.29 14.37
C ALA A 175 -35.14 16.27 13.37
N SER A 176 -35.55 16.72 12.17
CA SER A 176 -36.12 15.90 11.09
C SER A 176 -35.06 15.40 10.09
N GLN A 177 -33.78 15.75 10.27
CA GLN A 177 -32.67 15.27 9.46
C GLN A 177 -32.33 13.82 9.83
N ASN A 178 -32.67 12.89 8.93
CA ASN A 178 -32.28 11.50 9.08
C ASN A 178 -30.85 11.32 8.57
N LYS A 179 -29.91 11.03 9.48
CA LYS A 179 -28.59 10.56 9.09
C LYS A 179 -28.61 9.07 8.82
N PHE A 180 -28.08 8.67 7.67
CA PHE A 180 -27.69 7.29 7.45
C PHE A 180 -26.29 7.07 7.98
N ILE A 181 -26.18 6.27 9.03
CA ILE A 181 -24.90 5.93 9.65
C ILE A 181 -24.42 4.62 9.06
N TYR A 182 -23.18 4.60 8.59
CA TYR A 182 -22.48 3.39 8.20
C TYR A 182 -21.11 3.31 8.88
N THR A 183 -20.67 2.09 9.18
CA THR A 183 -19.41 1.84 9.88
C THR A 183 -18.32 1.44 8.89
N ARG A 184 -17.18 2.14 8.91
CA ARG A 184 -16.00 1.82 8.10
C ARG A 184 -14.94 1.12 8.95
N HIS A 185 -14.49 -0.04 8.51
CA HIS A 185 -13.38 -0.79 9.14
C HIS A 185 -12.02 -0.56 8.48
N GLN A 186 -11.99 -0.13 7.22
CA GLN A 186 -10.78 0.32 6.56
C GLN A 186 -10.28 1.63 7.18
N ASP A 187 -9.01 1.68 7.54
CA ASP A 187 -8.38 2.82 8.20
C ASP A 187 -6.96 3.04 7.65
N ARG A 188 -6.32 4.12 8.08
CA ARG A 188 -4.92 4.45 7.76
C ARG A 188 -4.25 5.16 8.92
N PHE A 189 -2.93 5.02 9.01
CA PHE A 189 -2.08 5.80 9.88
C PHE A 189 -1.09 6.59 9.04
N VAL A 190 -1.13 7.92 9.14
CA VAL A 190 -0.32 8.83 8.32
C VAL A 190 0.54 9.70 9.23
N ARG A 191 1.81 9.91 8.85
CA ARG A 191 2.73 10.84 9.50
C ARG A 191 3.59 11.56 8.47
N GLU A 192 3.76 12.86 8.68
CA GLU A 192 4.79 13.66 8.01
C GLU A 192 6.10 13.53 8.81
N VAL A 193 7.12 12.94 8.20
CA VAL A 193 8.43 12.72 8.82
C VAL A 193 9.44 13.67 8.18
N LYS A 194 10.02 14.57 8.98
CA LYS A 194 10.99 15.57 8.52
C LYS A 194 12.40 15.18 8.94
N ALA A 195 13.41 15.50 8.14
CA ALA A 195 14.82 15.36 8.52
C ALA A 195 15.24 16.42 9.55
N ASN A 196 14.65 16.39 10.75
CA ASN A 196 14.93 17.33 11.83
C ASN A 196 14.82 16.68 13.22
N PRO A 197 15.32 17.34 14.29
CA PRO A 197 15.30 16.77 15.64
C PRO A 197 13.91 16.49 16.21
N ALA A 198 12.85 17.16 15.73
CA ALA A 198 11.49 16.93 16.22
C ALA A 198 10.92 15.58 15.75
N CYS A 199 11.41 15.05 14.63
CA CYS A 199 11.07 13.73 14.11
C CYS A 199 12.14 12.67 14.44
N ASP A 200 13.35 13.05 14.87
CA ASP A 200 14.46 12.15 15.23
C ASP A 200 14.44 11.78 16.74
N MET A 201 13.28 11.33 17.25
CA MET A 201 13.12 11.01 18.68
C MET A 201 12.14 9.85 18.93
N GLN A 202 12.31 9.16 20.07
CA GLN A 202 11.51 7.97 20.42
C GLN A 202 10.02 8.25 20.48
N SER A 203 9.59 9.39 21.07
CA SER A 203 8.17 9.72 21.18
C SER A 203 7.49 9.96 19.83
N PHE A 204 8.27 10.27 18.79
CA PHE A 204 7.77 10.39 17.41
C PHE A 204 7.67 9.02 16.73
N TRP A 205 8.68 8.16 16.91
CA TRP A 205 8.76 6.87 16.23
C TRP A 205 8.02 5.72 16.92
N ASP A 206 7.84 5.71 18.24
CA ASP A 206 7.11 4.64 18.93
C ASP A 206 5.65 4.48 18.43
N PRO A 207 4.87 5.56 18.19
CA PRO A 207 3.57 5.44 17.53
C PRO A 207 3.65 4.86 16.10
N ILE A 208 4.66 5.25 15.32
CA ILE A 208 4.88 4.72 13.96
C ILE A 208 5.22 3.23 14.02
N ARG A 209 6.11 2.83 14.93
CA ARG A 209 6.49 1.43 15.16
C ARG A 209 5.27 0.59 15.56
N LYS A 210 4.46 1.06 16.50
CA LYS A 210 3.22 0.37 16.91
C LYS A 210 2.24 0.23 15.73
N ALA A 211 2.07 1.30 14.94
CA ALA A 211 1.23 1.26 13.75
C ALA A 211 1.79 0.31 12.68
N ALA A 212 3.11 0.24 12.49
CA ALA A 212 3.75 -0.70 11.56
C ALA A 212 3.55 -2.16 11.98
N VAL A 213 3.69 -2.48 13.27
CA VAL A 213 3.40 -3.82 13.80
C VAL A 213 1.92 -4.17 13.64
N ALA A 214 1.02 -3.22 13.91
CA ALA A 214 -0.42 -3.41 13.71
C ALA A 214 -0.77 -3.63 12.23
N CYS A 215 -0.13 -2.87 11.33
CA CYS A 215 -0.27 -2.96 9.89
C CYS A 215 0.09 -4.36 9.37
N GLY A 216 1.09 -5.03 9.97
CA GLY A 216 1.53 -6.41 9.66
C GLY A 216 0.93 -7.52 10.52
N ALA A 217 -0.05 -7.23 11.39
CA ALA A 217 -0.61 -8.21 12.31
C ALA A 217 -1.61 -9.15 11.62
N PHE A 218 -1.12 -10.06 10.77
CA PHE A 218 -1.96 -10.98 9.98
C PHE A 218 -3.00 -11.71 10.86
N PRO A 219 -4.31 -11.67 10.50
CA PRO A 219 -5.38 -12.19 11.34
C PRO A 219 -5.12 -13.63 11.82
N PHE A 220 -5.35 -13.87 13.11
CA PHE A 220 -5.13 -15.13 13.82
C PHE A 220 -3.67 -15.59 13.94
N ALA A 221 -2.80 -15.27 12.97
CA ALA A 221 -1.38 -15.56 13.04
C ALA A 221 -0.70 -14.70 14.11
N PHE A 222 -0.97 -13.39 14.11
CA PHE A 222 -0.43 -12.43 15.07
C PHE A 222 -1.54 -11.78 15.87
N ARG A 223 -1.17 -11.24 17.04
CA ARG A 223 -2.11 -10.61 17.96
C ARG A 223 -2.56 -9.25 17.42
N VAL A 224 -3.86 -8.98 17.56
CA VAL A 224 -4.47 -7.66 17.34
C VAL A 224 -3.79 -6.60 18.22
N GLN A 225 -3.41 -5.48 17.61
CA GLN A 225 -2.67 -4.40 18.28
C GLN A 225 -3.60 -3.26 18.70
N GLY A 226 -3.42 -2.75 19.91
CA GLY A 226 -4.11 -1.56 20.38
C GLY A 226 -3.39 -0.30 19.94
N ILE A 227 -4.05 0.58 19.21
CA ILE A 227 -3.51 1.88 18.80
C ILE A 227 -4.46 2.97 19.29
N GLU A 228 -3.91 3.92 20.05
CA GLU A 228 -4.65 5.11 20.46
C GLU A 228 -4.77 6.07 19.29
N ARG A 229 -5.99 6.54 19.03
CA ARG A 229 -6.34 7.44 17.94
C ARG A 229 -7.13 8.62 18.46
N SER A 230 -6.98 9.77 17.80
CA SER A 230 -7.72 10.99 18.16
C SER A 230 -8.77 11.30 17.10
N GLN A 231 -9.92 11.85 17.51
CA GLN A 231 -10.95 12.36 16.59
C GLN A 231 -10.38 13.38 15.60
N THR A 232 -9.35 14.12 16.00
CA THR A 232 -8.71 15.13 15.15
C THR A 232 -7.67 14.56 14.19
N ASP A 233 -7.42 13.24 14.20
CA ASP A 233 -6.58 12.63 13.18
C ASP A 233 -7.24 12.80 11.81
N GLU A 234 -6.46 13.19 10.80
CA GLU A 234 -6.93 13.42 9.42
C GLU A 234 -7.71 12.24 8.82
N ALA A 235 -7.39 11.01 9.26
CA ALA A 235 -8.07 9.78 8.81
C ALA A 235 -9.58 9.73 9.17
N TYR A 236 -10.03 10.56 10.12
CA TYR A 236 -11.41 10.61 10.64
C TYR A 236 -12.14 11.90 10.32
N LEU A 237 -11.66 12.69 9.34
CA LEU A 237 -12.44 13.80 8.82
C LEU A 237 -13.80 13.29 8.32
N GLY A 238 -14.88 13.88 8.82
CA GLY A 238 -16.27 13.48 8.51
C GLY A 238 -16.78 12.25 9.28
N ALA A 239 -16.00 11.69 10.20
CA ALA A 239 -16.49 10.64 11.10
C ALA A 239 -17.45 11.23 12.15
N GLU A 240 -18.41 10.42 12.57
CA GLU A 240 -19.23 10.72 13.75
C GLU A 240 -18.34 10.76 15.01
N PRO A 241 -18.69 11.56 16.04
CA PRO A 241 -17.87 11.69 17.23
C PRO A 241 -17.73 10.38 18.01
N PHE A 242 -16.49 9.95 18.28
CA PHE A 242 -16.17 8.80 19.12
C PHE A 242 -15.37 9.14 20.39
N GLY A 243 -15.29 10.43 20.73
CA GLY A 243 -14.55 10.97 21.87
C GLY A 243 -13.17 11.52 21.52
N PHE A 244 -12.49 12.21 22.45
CA PHE A 244 -11.22 12.91 22.17
C PHE A 244 -10.08 11.95 21.78
N LYS A 245 -9.95 10.84 22.51
CA LYS A 245 -9.01 9.75 22.25
C LYS A 245 -9.70 8.42 22.49
N LYS A 246 -9.43 7.43 21.63
CA LYS A 246 -9.97 6.07 21.75
C LYS A 246 -8.89 5.06 21.43
N LEU A 247 -8.80 4.01 22.25
CA LEU A 247 -7.97 2.85 21.95
C LEU A 247 -8.74 1.93 21.01
N PHE A 248 -8.30 1.86 19.76
CA PHE A 248 -8.85 0.97 18.76
C PHE A 248 -8.00 -0.30 18.60
N ALA A 249 -8.65 -1.37 18.18
CA ALA A 249 -8.07 -2.69 17.98
C ALA A 249 -7.83 -2.90 16.49
N TYR A 250 -6.57 -3.11 16.10
CA TYR A 250 -6.14 -3.21 14.72
C TYR A 250 -5.58 -4.58 14.36
N THR A 251 -5.92 -5.02 13.16
CA THR A 251 -5.29 -6.16 12.47
C THR A 251 -4.64 -5.70 11.18
N ASP A 252 -4.03 -6.62 10.46
CA ASP A 252 -3.30 -6.37 9.21
C ASP A 252 -4.09 -5.48 8.23
N GLY A 253 -3.41 -4.45 7.69
CA GLY A 253 -3.99 -3.53 6.72
C GLY A 253 -4.50 -4.23 5.46
N GLY A 254 -3.82 -5.29 5.02
CA GLY A 254 -4.16 -6.11 3.86
C GLY A 254 -5.47 -6.91 3.97
N ALA A 255 -6.14 -6.88 5.12
CA ALA A 255 -7.51 -7.38 5.27
C ALA A 255 -8.54 -6.50 4.55
N PHE A 256 -8.34 -5.17 4.53
CA PHE A 256 -9.23 -4.23 3.84
C PHE A 256 -8.55 -3.38 2.76
N GLN A 257 -7.23 -3.21 2.82
CA GLN A 257 -6.44 -2.46 1.83
C GLN A 257 -5.03 -3.04 1.71
N ASN A 258 -4.81 -3.89 0.70
CA ASN A 258 -3.52 -4.54 0.46
C ASN A 258 -2.63 -3.81 -0.56
N GLU A 259 -3.18 -2.84 -1.29
CA GLU A 259 -2.52 -2.18 -2.41
C GLU A 259 -2.63 -0.65 -2.21
N PRO A 260 -1.77 -0.05 -1.37
CA PRO A 260 -1.96 1.32 -0.87
C PRO A 260 -1.55 2.41 -1.88
N LEU A 261 -1.74 2.17 -3.18
CA LEU A 261 -1.45 3.13 -4.25
C LEU A 261 -2.40 4.34 -4.21
N GLY A 262 -3.70 4.11 -3.96
CA GLY A 262 -4.65 5.20 -3.77
C GLY A 262 -4.34 6.05 -2.52
N MET A 263 -3.73 5.44 -1.49
CA MET A 263 -3.21 6.18 -0.35
C MET A 263 -2.00 7.04 -0.74
N ALA A 264 -1.06 6.50 -1.52
CA ALA A 264 0.09 7.27 -2.00
C ALA A 264 -0.36 8.49 -2.81
N LYS A 265 -1.33 8.33 -3.73
CA LYS A 265 -1.91 9.47 -4.48
C LYS A 265 -2.54 10.51 -3.57
N LYS A 266 -3.31 10.09 -2.56
CA LYS A 266 -3.90 11.02 -1.57
C LYS A 266 -2.83 11.83 -0.83
N LEU A 267 -1.72 11.20 -0.45
CA LEU A 267 -0.60 11.90 0.20
C LEU A 267 0.14 12.82 -0.77
N VAL A 268 0.36 12.40 -2.03
CA VAL A 268 0.94 13.28 -3.05
C VAL A 268 0.09 14.52 -3.25
N ASN A 269 -1.24 14.40 -3.29
CA ASN A 269 -2.15 15.55 -3.44
C ASN A 269 -2.08 16.53 -2.24
N GLN A 270 -1.55 16.12 -1.07
CA GLN A 270 -1.28 17.04 0.03
C GLN A 270 0.00 17.86 -0.18
N ILE A 271 0.96 17.34 -0.94
CA ILE A 271 2.23 18.00 -1.26
C ILE A 271 2.05 18.88 -2.50
N ASP A 272 1.50 18.30 -3.57
CA ASP A 272 1.40 18.90 -4.90
C ASP A 272 0.01 19.54 -5.09
N THR A 273 -0.39 20.45 -4.20
CA THR A 273 -1.75 21.03 -4.15
C THR A 273 -2.17 21.79 -5.41
N ALA A 274 -1.21 22.24 -6.22
CA ALA A 274 -1.47 22.95 -7.45
C ALA A 274 -1.47 22.04 -8.70
N HIS A 275 -1.04 20.77 -8.56
CA HIS A 275 -1.05 19.79 -9.66
C HIS A 275 -0.19 20.17 -10.89
N LEU A 276 0.71 21.14 -10.71
CA LEU A 276 1.48 21.78 -11.79
C LEU A 276 2.74 21.02 -12.22
N ASN A 277 3.14 19.97 -11.50
CA ASN A 277 4.40 19.25 -11.71
C ASN A 277 4.19 17.76 -12.05
N HIS A 278 3.06 17.38 -12.65
CA HIS A 278 2.79 15.97 -12.96
C HIS A 278 3.87 15.34 -13.86
N GLU A 279 4.49 16.12 -14.75
CA GLU A 279 5.59 15.66 -15.62
C GLU A 279 6.84 15.24 -14.82
N LYS A 280 6.97 15.71 -13.58
CA LYS A 280 8.06 15.38 -12.65
C LYS A 280 7.62 14.48 -11.48
N ARG A 281 6.39 13.96 -11.49
CA ARG A 281 5.81 13.13 -10.43
C ARG A 281 5.58 11.71 -10.90
N PHE A 282 6.26 10.75 -10.28
CA PHE A 282 6.18 9.34 -10.62
C PHE A 282 5.76 8.50 -9.42
N TYR A 283 5.20 7.33 -9.70
CA TYR A 283 4.82 6.35 -8.69
C TYR A 283 5.54 5.03 -8.94
N LEU A 284 5.97 4.37 -7.88
CA LEU A 284 6.51 3.01 -7.92
C LEU A 284 5.61 2.10 -7.08
N TYR A 285 4.99 1.12 -7.74
CA TYR A 285 4.23 0.06 -7.09
C TYR A 285 5.06 -1.22 -6.98
N ILE A 286 5.18 -1.75 -5.77
CA ILE A 286 5.95 -2.97 -5.47
C ILE A 286 4.99 -4.04 -4.98
N SER A 287 4.94 -5.18 -5.67
CA SER A 287 4.12 -6.31 -5.24
C SER A 287 4.69 -7.66 -5.69
N PRO A 288 5.01 -8.58 -4.76
CA PRO A 288 5.41 -9.95 -5.10
C PRO A 288 4.23 -10.87 -5.49
N ASN A 289 3.01 -10.33 -5.55
CA ASN A 289 1.82 -11.06 -5.97
C ASN A 289 0.80 -10.09 -6.61
N PRO A 290 1.15 -9.44 -7.74
CA PRO A 290 0.13 -8.76 -8.52
C PRO A 290 -0.83 -9.86 -8.96
N LYS A 291 -2.12 -9.77 -8.63
CA LYS A 291 -3.09 -10.77 -9.10
C LYS A 291 -3.32 -10.60 -10.61
N LYS A 292 -2.35 -11.02 -11.44
CA LYS A 292 -2.42 -11.07 -12.91
C LYS A 292 -3.24 -12.26 -13.42
N ARG A 293 -3.51 -13.25 -12.56
CA ARG A 293 -4.38 -14.39 -12.84
C ARG A 293 -5.75 -14.17 -12.20
N SER A 294 -6.80 -14.59 -12.92
CA SER A 294 -8.18 -14.54 -12.45
C SER A 294 -8.31 -15.19 -11.08
N SER A 295 -8.92 -14.49 -10.11
CA SER A 295 -9.30 -15.07 -8.82
C SER A 295 -10.61 -15.86 -8.89
N LEU A 296 -11.11 -16.12 -10.10
CA LEU A 296 -12.32 -16.90 -10.35
C LEU A 296 -12.12 -18.34 -9.86
N ASN A 297 -13.00 -18.78 -8.97
CA ASN A 297 -13.05 -20.16 -8.49
C ASN A 297 -14.09 -20.93 -9.33
N ASP A 298 -13.72 -21.33 -10.55
CA ASP A 298 -14.56 -22.09 -11.49
C ASP A 298 -14.99 -23.46 -10.95
N LYS A 299 -14.23 -24.01 -10.00
CA LYS A 299 -14.52 -25.29 -9.34
C LYS A 299 -15.58 -25.19 -8.24
N PHE A 300 -15.92 -23.99 -7.78
CA PHE A 300 -16.97 -23.80 -6.78
C PHE A 300 -18.32 -23.63 -7.49
N THR A 301 -19.23 -24.55 -7.23
CA THR A 301 -20.55 -24.62 -7.85
C THR A 301 -21.61 -24.76 -6.77
N ALA A 302 -22.88 -24.53 -7.11
CA ALA A 302 -23.99 -24.71 -6.18
C ALA A 302 -24.02 -26.14 -5.60
N GLU A 303 -23.61 -27.13 -6.39
CA GLU A 303 -23.58 -28.55 -6.00
C GLU A 303 -22.45 -28.86 -5.02
N THR A 304 -21.34 -28.10 -5.04
CA THR A 304 -20.19 -28.27 -4.13
C THR A 304 -20.23 -27.31 -2.93
N ALA A 305 -21.22 -26.41 -2.89
CA ALA A 305 -21.43 -25.36 -1.88
C ALA A 305 -22.02 -25.87 -0.54
N ASN A 306 -21.40 -26.88 0.07
CA ASN A 306 -21.73 -27.27 1.44
C ASN A 306 -21.34 -26.16 2.44
N TYR A 307 -21.86 -26.19 3.67
CA TYR A 307 -21.63 -25.12 4.67
C TYR A 307 -20.17 -24.71 4.85
N LEU A 308 -19.24 -25.68 4.87
CA LEU A 308 -17.81 -25.40 5.03
C LEU A 308 -17.20 -24.80 3.76
N ALA A 309 -17.54 -25.34 2.59
CA ALA A 309 -17.08 -24.83 1.30
C ALA A 309 -17.61 -23.41 1.04
N THR A 310 -18.89 -23.16 1.33
CA THR A 310 -19.53 -21.85 1.25
C THR A 310 -18.90 -20.86 2.23
N GLY A 311 -18.66 -21.27 3.48
CA GLY A 311 -17.95 -20.42 4.45
C GLY A 311 -16.55 -20.01 3.97
N LYS A 312 -15.77 -20.96 3.43
CA LYS A 312 -14.45 -20.68 2.82
C LYS A 312 -14.56 -19.75 1.61
N ALA A 313 -15.54 -19.98 0.73
CA ALA A 313 -15.77 -19.16 -0.45
C ALA A 313 -16.15 -17.72 -0.08
N LEU A 314 -17.00 -17.52 0.93
CA LEU A 314 -17.38 -16.20 1.43
C LEU A 314 -16.19 -15.46 2.04
N VAL A 315 -15.40 -16.11 2.90
CA VAL A 315 -14.17 -15.51 3.46
C VAL A 315 -13.20 -15.11 2.35
N SER A 316 -13.01 -15.97 1.36
CA SER A 316 -12.17 -15.69 0.20
C SER A 316 -12.70 -14.52 -0.66
N ALA A 317 -14.02 -14.45 -0.85
CA ALA A 317 -14.69 -13.38 -1.58
C ALA A 317 -14.54 -12.02 -0.86
N PHE A 318 -14.79 -11.95 0.45
CA PHE A 318 -14.55 -10.75 1.26
C PHE A 318 -13.09 -10.29 1.18
N TYR A 319 -12.15 -11.23 1.30
CA TYR A 319 -10.71 -10.93 1.24
C TYR A 319 -10.25 -10.49 -0.16
N THR A 320 -10.91 -10.98 -1.21
CA THR A 320 -10.59 -10.63 -2.60
C THR A 320 -11.21 -9.29 -3.00
N GLN A 321 -12.47 -9.03 -2.66
CA GLN A 321 -13.18 -7.80 -3.01
C GLN A 321 -12.58 -6.56 -2.34
N ALA A 322 -12.10 -6.68 -1.09
CA ALA A 322 -11.48 -5.56 -0.39
C ALA A 322 -10.15 -5.09 -1.00
N ARG A 323 -9.51 -5.88 -1.87
CA ARG A 323 -8.17 -5.59 -2.41
C ARG A 323 -8.14 -4.79 -3.72
N PHE A 324 -9.26 -4.65 -4.44
CA PHE A 324 -9.26 -4.14 -5.83
C PHE A 324 -9.89 -2.77 -6.04
N HIS A 325 -10.40 -2.13 -4.99
CA HIS A 325 -11.16 -0.88 -5.15
C HIS A 325 -10.30 0.28 -5.70
N ASP A 326 -9.02 0.35 -5.35
CA ASP A 326 -8.16 1.49 -5.70
C ASP A 326 -7.68 1.47 -7.17
N TRP A 327 -7.38 0.31 -7.76
CA TRP A 327 -6.85 0.23 -9.13
C TRP A 327 -7.89 0.51 -10.21
N ILE A 328 -9.12 0.03 -10.00
CA ILE A 328 -10.23 0.26 -10.93
C ILE A 328 -10.56 1.76 -10.98
N MET A 329 -10.52 2.44 -9.84
CA MET A 329 -10.70 3.89 -9.76
C MET A 329 -9.53 4.67 -10.39
N THR A 330 -8.28 4.21 -10.22
CA THR A 330 -7.10 4.85 -10.81
C THR A 330 -7.06 4.73 -12.34
N ALA A 331 -7.35 3.55 -12.90
CA ALA A 331 -7.33 3.33 -14.34
C ALA A 331 -8.42 4.12 -15.08
N ASN A 332 -9.63 4.20 -14.51
CA ASN A 332 -10.71 5.00 -15.07
C ASN A 332 -10.36 6.50 -15.03
N THR A 333 -9.80 6.97 -13.90
CA THR A 333 -9.39 8.37 -13.76
C THR A 333 -8.29 8.76 -14.75
N ASN A 334 -7.22 7.95 -14.88
CA ASN A 334 -6.15 8.22 -15.85
C ASN A 334 -6.69 8.29 -17.29
N LYS A 335 -7.59 7.37 -17.66
CA LYS A 335 -8.22 7.38 -18.98
C LYS A 335 -9.07 8.63 -19.21
N ASP A 336 -9.81 9.06 -18.20
CA ASP A 336 -10.63 10.28 -18.31
C ASP A 336 -9.76 11.53 -18.45
N VAL A 337 -8.59 11.59 -17.78
CA VAL A 337 -7.60 12.67 -17.93
C VAL A 337 -6.93 12.63 -19.31
N GLU A 338 -6.49 11.46 -19.80
CA GLU A 338 -5.92 11.32 -21.15
C GLU A 338 -6.90 11.76 -22.25
N ILE A 339 -8.18 11.38 -22.12
CA ILE A 339 -9.25 11.82 -23.03
C ILE A 339 -9.45 13.34 -22.95
N PHE A 340 -9.34 13.92 -21.75
CA PHE A 340 -9.45 15.36 -21.54
C PHE A 340 -8.30 16.12 -22.20
N ASP A 341 -7.04 15.71 -21.99
CA ASP A 341 -5.87 16.35 -22.60
C ASP A 341 -5.93 16.30 -24.13
N HIS A 342 -6.23 15.14 -24.71
CA HIS A 342 -6.40 15.01 -26.16
C HIS A 342 -7.53 15.90 -26.70
N ARG A 343 -8.61 16.10 -25.94
CA ARG A 343 -9.70 17.01 -26.34
C ARG A 343 -9.28 18.47 -26.23
N ALA A 344 -8.49 18.84 -25.21
CA ALA A 344 -7.94 20.18 -25.06
C ALA A 344 -7.04 20.55 -26.24
N GLU A 345 -6.15 19.64 -26.65
CA GLU A 345 -5.30 19.77 -27.85
C GLU A 345 -6.13 19.84 -29.14
N ALA A 346 -7.14 18.99 -29.30
CA ALA A 346 -8.02 19.03 -30.46
C ALA A 346 -8.79 20.36 -30.57
N LEU A 347 -9.25 20.91 -29.44
CA LEU A 347 -9.86 22.24 -29.39
C LEU A 347 -8.86 23.35 -29.76
N GLN A 348 -7.62 23.24 -29.30
CA GLN A 348 -6.55 24.17 -29.66
C GLN A 348 -6.31 24.16 -31.18
N GLY A 349 -6.24 22.97 -31.78
CA GLY A 349 -6.11 22.79 -33.22
C GLY A 349 -7.29 23.39 -34.00
N LEU A 350 -8.52 23.20 -33.52
CA LEU A 350 -9.73 23.77 -34.13
C LEU A 350 -9.70 25.30 -34.13
N LEU A 351 -9.39 25.94 -32.99
CA LEU A 351 -9.34 27.40 -32.88
C LEU A 351 -8.16 28.01 -33.65
N THR A 352 -7.08 27.25 -33.83
CA THR A 352 -5.96 27.65 -34.69
C THR A 352 -6.37 27.68 -36.17
N GLN A 353 -7.18 26.72 -36.60
CA GLN A 353 -7.65 26.59 -38.00
C GLN A 353 -8.83 27.51 -38.33
N SER A 354 -9.74 27.70 -37.38
CA SER A 354 -11.00 28.45 -37.54
C SER A 354 -11.13 29.58 -36.51
N PRO A 355 -10.27 30.60 -36.54
CA PRO A 355 -10.32 31.69 -35.57
C PRO A 355 -11.59 32.55 -35.69
N GLU A 356 -12.31 32.52 -36.81
CA GLU A 356 -13.60 33.18 -36.97
C GLU A 356 -14.67 32.70 -35.97
N LYS A 357 -14.51 31.49 -35.40
CA LYS A 357 -15.45 30.90 -34.43
C LYS A 357 -15.21 31.35 -32.99
N LEU A 358 -14.17 32.15 -32.73
CA LEU A 358 -13.77 32.54 -31.37
C LEU A 358 -14.88 33.23 -30.57
N GLY A 359 -15.66 34.10 -31.20
CA GLY A 359 -16.77 34.80 -30.53
C GLY A 359 -17.89 33.86 -30.07
N GLU A 360 -18.22 32.86 -30.89
CA GLU A 360 -19.22 31.84 -30.58
C GLU A 360 -18.75 30.94 -29.42
N PHE A 361 -17.48 30.52 -29.46
CA PHE A 361 -16.86 29.72 -28.41
C PHE A 361 -16.81 30.46 -27.07
N ALA A 362 -16.46 31.75 -27.08
CA ALA A 362 -16.40 32.56 -25.85
C ALA A 362 -17.75 32.64 -25.15
N SER A 363 -18.81 32.96 -25.90
CA SER A 363 -20.18 33.07 -25.38
C SER A 363 -20.68 31.75 -24.78
N VAL A 364 -20.46 30.63 -25.50
CA VAL A 364 -20.86 29.30 -25.03
C VAL A 364 -20.06 28.88 -23.80
N ALA A 365 -18.74 29.09 -23.79
CA ALA A 365 -17.90 28.72 -22.67
C ALA A 365 -18.27 29.49 -21.40
N ASP A 366 -18.49 30.81 -21.49
CA ASP A 366 -18.90 31.62 -20.34
C ASP A 366 -20.27 31.21 -19.79
N ALA A 367 -21.24 30.93 -20.67
CA ALA A 367 -22.56 30.45 -20.26
C ALA A 367 -22.48 29.09 -19.54
N LEU A 368 -21.67 28.17 -20.06
CA LEU A 368 -21.47 26.84 -19.45
C LEU A 368 -20.71 26.93 -18.13
N LEU A 369 -19.65 27.73 -18.03
CA LEU A 369 -18.91 27.92 -16.79
C LEU A 369 -19.81 28.51 -15.70
N ASN A 370 -20.58 29.55 -16.02
CA ASN A 370 -21.54 30.12 -15.08
C ASN A 370 -22.55 29.08 -14.59
N ALA A 371 -23.05 28.20 -15.47
CA ALA A 371 -23.97 27.14 -15.08
C ALA A 371 -23.29 26.04 -14.24
N LEU A 372 -22.07 25.63 -14.60
CA LEU A 372 -21.31 24.57 -13.92
C LEU A 372 -20.78 25.01 -12.54
N TYR A 373 -20.63 26.32 -12.32
CA TYR A 373 -20.23 26.91 -11.04
C TYR A 373 -21.41 27.52 -10.26
N ALA A 374 -22.63 27.53 -10.83
CA ALA A 374 -23.82 28.00 -10.14
C ALA A 374 -24.33 26.96 -9.12
N GLY A 375 -24.07 27.22 -7.84
CA GLY A 375 -24.58 26.42 -6.73
C GLY A 375 -23.53 25.47 -6.15
N THR A 376 -23.39 25.49 -4.82
CA THR A 376 -22.51 24.65 -4.01
C THR A 376 -23.00 23.20 -3.93
N LEU A 377 -23.14 22.52 -5.07
CA LEU A 377 -23.34 21.08 -5.10
C LEU A 377 -22.02 20.41 -5.49
N GLY A 378 -21.37 19.81 -4.47
CA GLY A 378 -20.05 19.21 -4.53
C GLY A 378 -19.85 18.31 -5.75
N THR A 379 -18.65 18.30 -6.33
CA THR A 379 -17.70 17.25 -5.93
C THR A 379 -16.21 17.59 -6.14
N ASN A 380 -15.81 18.83 -6.42
CA ASN A 380 -14.39 19.22 -6.41
C ASN A 380 -14.18 20.50 -5.56
N GLN A 381 -13.73 20.28 -4.32
CA GLN A 381 -13.02 21.17 -3.37
C GLN A 381 -13.27 22.70 -3.31
N GLY A 382 -14.37 23.26 -3.80
CA GLY A 382 -14.62 24.71 -3.68
C GLY A 382 -13.57 25.59 -4.40
N GLU A 383 -12.82 25.03 -5.36
CA GLU A 383 -11.93 25.79 -6.24
C GLU A 383 -12.77 26.81 -7.04
N THR A 384 -12.36 28.08 -7.03
CA THR A 384 -13.06 29.11 -7.80
C THR A 384 -12.71 29.00 -9.29
N GLN A 385 -13.58 29.54 -10.14
CA GLN A 385 -13.32 29.55 -11.59
C GLN A 385 -11.98 30.22 -11.93
N GLU A 386 -11.60 31.28 -11.21
CA GLU A 386 -10.35 32.00 -11.40
C GLU A 386 -9.14 31.13 -11.01
N ALA A 387 -9.22 30.41 -9.89
CA ALA A 387 -8.16 29.51 -9.45
C ALA A 387 -7.96 28.37 -10.46
N ALA A 388 -9.06 27.77 -10.93
CA ALA A 388 -9.00 26.70 -11.93
C ALA A 388 -8.42 27.19 -13.27
N LEU A 389 -8.81 28.39 -13.75
CA LEU A 389 -8.22 28.99 -14.95
C LEU A 389 -6.72 29.25 -14.79
N ALA A 390 -6.28 29.76 -13.63
CA ALA A 390 -4.87 30.01 -13.38
C ALA A 390 -4.04 28.71 -13.40
N ARG A 391 -4.58 27.63 -12.81
CA ARG A 391 -3.99 26.29 -12.82
C ARG A 391 -3.89 25.72 -14.23
N LEU A 392 -5.01 25.69 -14.96
CA LEU A 392 -5.05 25.19 -16.34
C LEU A 392 -4.12 25.99 -17.26
N LYS A 393 -3.99 27.30 -17.07
CA LYS A 393 -3.05 28.12 -17.84
C LYS A 393 -1.61 27.65 -17.68
N HIS A 394 -1.24 27.22 -16.47
CA HIS A 394 0.08 26.68 -16.21
C HIS A 394 0.25 25.27 -16.75
N GLN A 395 -0.76 24.40 -16.54
CA GLN A 395 -0.78 23.02 -17.06
C GLN A 395 -0.59 23.00 -18.58
N PHE A 396 -1.27 23.88 -19.29
CA PHE A 396 -1.22 23.97 -20.75
C PHE A 396 -0.40 25.17 -21.25
N ASP A 397 0.63 25.61 -20.51
CA ASP A 397 1.39 26.83 -20.84
C ASP A 397 2.02 26.77 -22.24
N LYS A 398 2.50 25.59 -22.65
CA LYS A 398 3.09 25.35 -23.97
C LYS A 398 2.05 25.52 -25.08
N GLU A 399 0.92 24.85 -24.95
CA GLU A 399 -0.19 24.89 -25.91
C GLU A 399 -0.82 26.29 -25.95
N TYR A 400 -0.96 26.94 -24.79
CA TYR A 400 -1.45 28.30 -24.64
C TYR A 400 -0.56 29.30 -25.39
N LYS A 401 0.76 29.24 -25.17
CA LYS A 401 1.75 30.11 -25.85
C LYS A 401 1.82 29.84 -27.35
N ALA A 402 1.76 28.57 -27.77
CA ALA A 402 1.76 28.21 -29.18
C ALA A 402 0.52 28.76 -29.92
N LEU A 403 -0.67 28.66 -29.30
CA LEU A 403 -1.90 29.23 -29.83
C LEU A 403 -1.81 30.75 -29.89
N LEU A 404 -1.38 31.40 -28.80
CA LEU A 404 -1.22 32.85 -28.73
C LEU A 404 -0.29 33.37 -29.85
N SER A 405 0.90 32.77 -30.00
CA SER A 405 1.85 33.14 -31.05
C SER A 405 1.27 32.99 -32.46
N THR A 406 0.49 31.94 -32.70
CA THR A 406 -0.11 31.69 -34.03
C THR A 406 -1.19 32.72 -34.35
N LEU A 407 -1.95 33.14 -33.34
CA LEU A 407 -3.03 34.11 -33.51
C LEU A 407 -2.51 35.55 -33.64
N GLU A 408 -1.45 35.91 -32.91
CA GLU A 408 -0.75 37.19 -33.06
C GLU A 408 -0.21 37.36 -34.49
N GLN A 409 0.35 36.31 -35.08
CA GLN A 409 0.78 36.32 -36.49
C GLN A 409 -0.37 36.54 -37.48
N LYS A 410 -1.59 36.14 -37.11
CA LYS A 410 -2.82 36.34 -37.91
C LYS A 410 -3.51 37.68 -37.62
N GLY A 411 -2.95 38.53 -36.75
CA GLY A 411 -3.54 39.82 -36.37
C GLY A 411 -4.77 39.72 -35.48
N ILE A 412 -4.94 38.61 -34.76
CA ILE A 412 -6.11 38.30 -33.93
C ILE A 412 -5.78 38.52 -32.45
N ASN A 413 -6.71 39.12 -31.70
CA ASN A 413 -6.49 39.54 -30.31
C ASN A 413 -6.19 38.38 -29.33
N GLN A 414 -5.50 38.70 -28.24
CA GLN A 414 -5.05 37.79 -27.17
C GLN A 414 -6.20 37.09 -26.40
N ASP A 415 -7.44 37.60 -26.50
CA ASP A 415 -8.63 37.03 -25.86
C ASP A 415 -8.95 35.59 -26.32
N ALA A 416 -8.43 35.19 -27.48
CA ALA A 416 -8.66 33.90 -28.07
C ALA A 416 -8.00 32.72 -27.31
N ALA A 417 -6.77 32.92 -26.82
CA ALA A 417 -6.09 31.92 -26.00
C ALA A 417 -6.79 31.74 -24.65
N LEU A 418 -7.35 32.83 -24.10
CA LEU A 418 -8.18 32.76 -22.90
C LEU A 418 -9.52 32.06 -23.17
N THR A 419 -10.16 32.31 -24.32
CA THR A 419 -11.38 31.62 -24.75
C THR A 419 -11.16 30.12 -24.89
N TRP A 420 -10.04 29.71 -25.49
CA TRP A 420 -9.64 28.30 -25.54
C TRP A 420 -9.52 27.72 -24.13
N LEU A 421 -8.81 28.40 -23.23
CA LEU A 421 -8.61 27.95 -21.86
C LEU A 421 -9.93 27.83 -21.07
N LYS A 422 -10.88 28.74 -21.30
CA LYS A 422 -12.24 28.65 -20.74
C LYS A 422 -12.98 27.42 -21.27
N ALA A 423 -12.87 27.11 -22.56
CA ALA A 423 -13.47 25.90 -23.14
C ALA A 423 -12.82 24.63 -22.58
N VAL A 424 -11.50 24.63 -22.33
CA VAL A 424 -10.81 23.55 -21.61
C VAL A 424 -11.37 23.40 -20.20
N LEU A 425 -11.56 24.51 -19.46
CA LEU A 425 -12.17 24.46 -18.12
C LEU A 425 -13.61 23.91 -18.13
N VAL A 426 -14.40 24.21 -19.16
CA VAL A 426 -15.74 23.60 -19.31
C VAL A 426 -15.64 22.09 -19.42
N LEU A 427 -14.72 21.57 -20.23
CA LEU A 427 -14.51 20.13 -20.39
C LEU A 427 -14.06 19.47 -19.09
N GLU A 428 -13.10 20.09 -18.38
CA GLU A 428 -12.60 19.62 -17.10
C GLU A 428 -13.72 19.54 -16.05
N LYS A 429 -14.50 20.62 -15.92
CA LYS A 429 -15.56 20.74 -14.93
C LYS A 429 -16.74 19.81 -15.26
N ALA A 430 -17.12 19.69 -16.53
CA ALA A 430 -18.20 18.81 -16.98
C ALA A 430 -17.85 17.33 -16.82
N ALA A 431 -16.59 16.95 -17.02
CA ALA A 431 -16.09 15.60 -16.74
C ALA A 431 -15.84 15.36 -15.23
N ASN A 432 -16.10 16.35 -14.38
CA ASN A 432 -15.83 16.35 -12.95
C ASN A 432 -14.37 16.00 -12.63
N LEU A 433 -13.44 16.35 -13.51
CA LEU A 433 -12.02 16.00 -13.39
C LEU A 433 -11.32 16.87 -12.35
N GLY A 434 -11.56 18.19 -12.36
CA GLY A 434 -10.91 19.13 -11.46
C GLY A 434 -9.39 19.03 -11.56
N ASP A 435 -8.72 18.95 -10.43
CA ASP A 435 -7.26 18.90 -10.28
C ASP A 435 -6.65 17.49 -10.47
N ARG A 436 -7.37 16.56 -11.11
CA ARG A 436 -6.87 15.19 -11.32
C ARG A 436 -5.86 15.15 -12.46
N ASP A 437 -4.65 14.68 -12.14
CA ASP A 437 -3.58 14.42 -13.12
C ASP A 437 -3.40 12.93 -13.45
N ILE A 438 -2.75 12.66 -14.59
CA ILE A 438 -2.25 11.34 -14.96
C ILE A 438 -1.27 10.83 -13.89
N MET A 439 -1.48 9.61 -13.41
CA MET A 439 -0.51 8.90 -12.58
C MET A 439 0.40 8.00 -13.44
N THR A 440 1.67 8.39 -13.61
CA THR A 440 2.69 7.51 -14.21
C THR A 440 3.19 6.50 -13.18
N VAL A 441 2.73 5.25 -13.28
CA VAL A 441 3.02 4.19 -12.31
C VAL A 441 3.97 3.16 -12.93
N TYR A 442 5.21 3.12 -12.43
CA TYR A 442 6.10 1.98 -12.63
C TYR A 442 5.71 0.86 -11.66
N ASN A 443 5.84 -0.39 -12.09
CA ASN A 443 5.62 -1.53 -11.21
C ASN A 443 6.82 -2.48 -11.22
N VAL A 444 7.14 -3.03 -10.04
CA VAL A 444 8.13 -4.11 -9.89
C VAL A 444 7.42 -5.27 -9.24
N THR A 445 7.04 -6.24 -10.06
CA THR A 445 6.14 -7.31 -9.62
C THR A 445 6.61 -8.71 -10.00
N ALA A 446 6.28 -9.68 -9.14
CA ALA A 446 6.58 -11.10 -9.33
C ALA A 446 5.30 -11.94 -9.32
N ASP A 447 5.25 -12.98 -10.13
CA ASP A 447 4.16 -13.94 -10.13
C ASP A 447 4.38 -15.02 -9.05
N ALA A 448 3.32 -15.70 -8.64
CA ALA A 448 3.32 -16.70 -7.56
C ALA A 448 4.27 -17.91 -7.79
N ASP A 449 4.68 -18.13 -9.04
CA ASP A 449 5.63 -19.14 -9.51
C ASP A 449 7.04 -18.58 -9.77
N GLU A 450 7.28 -17.30 -9.48
CA GLU A 450 8.61 -16.67 -9.50
C GLU A 450 9.21 -16.52 -8.09
N VAL A 451 8.43 -16.77 -7.04
CA VAL A 451 8.82 -16.61 -5.63
C VAL A 451 8.60 -17.90 -4.83
N ALA A 452 9.51 -18.19 -3.91
CA ALA A 452 9.48 -19.36 -3.04
C ALA A 452 8.51 -19.18 -1.86
N GLY A 453 8.43 -17.97 -1.30
CA GLY A 453 7.71 -17.69 -0.06
C GLY A 453 6.18 -17.78 -0.15
N GLU A 454 5.60 -17.77 -1.35
CA GLU A 454 4.14 -17.71 -1.60
C GLU A 454 3.34 -18.88 -0.98
N LYS A 455 3.99 -20.02 -0.72
CA LYS A 455 3.30 -21.21 -0.19
C LYS A 455 2.71 -20.94 1.19
N LEU A 456 1.63 -21.67 1.54
CA LEU A 456 0.92 -21.52 2.81
C LEU A 456 0.44 -20.07 3.07
N ALA A 457 -0.17 -19.43 2.07
CA ALA A 457 -0.63 -18.04 2.14
C ALA A 457 0.52 -17.06 2.46
N ALA A 458 1.63 -17.19 1.73
CA ALA A 458 2.86 -16.40 1.90
C ALA A 458 3.60 -16.60 3.24
N PHE A 459 3.36 -17.67 3.99
CA PHE A 459 4.14 -18.05 5.18
C PHE A 459 5.34 -18.97 4.86
N GLY A 460 5.43 -19.50 3.63
CA GLY A 460 6.44 -20.46 3.20
C GLY A 460 7.87 -19.97 3.44
N GLY A 461 8.11 -18.67 3.28
CA GLY A 461 9.42 -18.07 3.51
C GLY A 461 9.92 -18.25 4.93
N PHE A 462 9.07 -18.33 5.96
CA PHE A 462 9.52 -18.48 7.35
C PHE A 462 10.13 -19.85 7.66
N PHE A 463 9.89 -20.85 6.81
CA PHE A 463 10.40 -22.20 7.03
C PHE A 463 11.91 -22.32 6.84
N ASP A 464 12.51 -21.51 5.96
CA ASP A 464 13.95 -21.58 5.72
C ASP A 464 14.43 -20.22 5.20
N GLN A 465 15.59 -19.78 5.70
CA GLN A 465 16.21 -18.54 5.26
C GLN A 465 16.48 -18.55 3.75
N LYS A 466 16.84 -19.71 3.17
CA LYS A 466 17.15 -19.82 1.74
C LYS A 466 16.01 -19.37 0.82
N TYR A 467 14.75 -19.56 1.25
CA TYR A 467 13.59 -19.11 0.47
C TYR A 467 13.47 -17.59 0.48
N ARG A 468 13.79 -16.95 1.61
CA ARG A 468 13.76 -15.48 1.75
C ARG A 468 14.96 -14.83 1.06
N ASP A 469 16.12 -15.48 1.10
CA ASP A 469 17.29 -15.09 0.30
C ASP A 469 17.00 -15.14 -1.20
N PHE A 470 16.31 -16.21 -1.64
CA PHE A 470 15.83 -16.35 -3.00
C PHE A 470 14.87 -15.22 -3.38
N ASP A 471 13.81 -15.00 -2.60
CA ASP A 471 12.79 -13.97 -2.87
C ASP A 471 13.39 -12.56 -2.87
N TYR A 472 14.28 -12.25 -1.93
CA TYR A 472 15.05 -11.00 -1.89
C TYR A 472 15.88 -10.81 -3.17
N THR A 473 16.55 -11.87 -3.64
CA THR A 473 17.34 -11.85 -4.86
C THR A 473 16.48 -11.62 -6.10
N ILE A 474 15.32 -12.28 -6.20
CA ILE A 474 14.35 -12.05 -7.28
C ILE A 474 13.85 -10.59 -7.29
N GLY A 475 13.55 -10.03 -6.12
CA GLY A 475 13.19 -8.61 -5.97
C GLY A 475 14.27 -7.68 -6.52
N ARG A 476 15.53 -7.94 -6.18
CA ARG A 476 16.66 -7.18 -6.72
C ARG A 476 16.79 -7.30 -8.25
N GLN A 477 16.70 -8.51 -8.80
CA GLN A 477 16.79 -8.75 -10.25
C GLN A 477 15.69 -8.00 -11.01
N LYS A 478 14.45 -8.04 -10.52
CA LYS A 478 13.33 -7.33 -11.15
C LYS A 478 13.45 -5.82 -11.04
N ALA A 479 13.95 -5.30 -9.92
CA ALA A 479 14.27 -3.89 -9.79
C ALA A 479 15.35 -3.46 -10.80
N ARG A 480 16.43 -4.23 -10.96
CA ARG A 480 17.46 -3.98 -11.99
C ARG A 480 16.89 -4.00 -13.40
N LYS A 481 15.98 -4.91 -13.71
CA LYS A 481 15.29 -4.92 -15.01
C LYS A 481 14.52 -3.61 -15.26
N LEU A 482 13.81 -3.08 -14.27
CA LEU A 482 13.16 -1.77 -14.37
C LEU A 482 14.19 -0.65 -14.59
N LEU A 483 15.25 -0.64 -13.78
CA LEU A 483 16.31 0.36 -13.85
C LEU A 483 17.01 0.35 -15.23
N ASP A 484 17.29 -0.82 -15.79
CA ASP A 484 17.87 -0.97 -17.13
C ASP A 484 16.94 -0.44 -18.22
N MET A 485 15.63 -0.70 -18.10
CA MET A 485 14.63 -0.14 -19.02
C MET A 485 14.61 1.40 -18.94
N LEU A 486 14.57 1.98 -17.74
CA LEU A 486 14.63 3.43 -17.55
C LEU A 486 15.90 4.03 -18.16
N LYS A 487 17.05 3.41 -17.91
CA LYS A 487 18.33 3.85 -18.45
C LYS A 487 18.39 3.75 -19.98
N SER A 488 17.80 2.71 -20.57
CA SER A 488 17.73 2.55 -22.03
C SER A 488 16.81 3.58 -22.71
N GLN A 489 15.87 4.15 -21.96
CA GLN A 489 14.90 5.13 -22.43
C GLN A 489 15.25 6.57 -22.04
N ALA A 490 16.53 6.84 -21.74
CA ALA A 490 17.07 8.10 -21.20
C ALA A 490 16.82 9.39 -22.03
N GLY A 491 16.16 9.32 -23.19
CA GLY A 491 15.78 10.48 -24.01
C GLY A 491 14.27 10.70 -24.12
N ASN A 492 13.46 9.90 -23.43
CA ASN A 492 12.01 10.07 -23.41
C ASN A 492 11.61 10.96 -22.22
N ASN A 493 11.18 12.18 -22.51
CA ASN A 493 10.78 13.17 -21.49
C ASN A 493 9.57 12.74 -20.65
N SER A 494 8.84 11.69 -21.05
CA SER A 494 7.71 11.14 -20.27
C SER A 494 8.14 10.11 -19.20
N ASN A 495 9.43 9.78 -19.12
CA ASN A 495 9.96 8.81 -18.16
C ASN A 495 10.76 9.46 -17.03
N LEU A 496 10.87 8.76 -15.91
CA LEU A 496 11.76 9.12 -14.81
C LEU A 496 13.22 9.11 -15.31
N PRO A 497 13.98 10.21 -15.22
CA PRO A 497 15.32 10.33 -15.82
C PRO A 497 16.42 9.67 -14.96
N LEU A 498 16.16 8.46 -14.48
CA LEU A 498 17.09 7.69 -13.66
C LEU A 498 18.12 6.96 -14.53
N THR A 499 19.28 7.58 -14.74
CA THR A 499 20.27 7.12 -15.74
C THR A 499 21.69 6.96 -15.19
N ASN A 500 22.10 7.89 -14.33
CA ASN A 500 23.46 8.00 -13.77
C ASN A 500 23.76 7.05 -12.60
N PHE A 501 23.56 5.74 -12.78
CA PHE A 501 23.86 4.72 -11.78
C PHE A 501 24.60 3.51 -12.40
N ALA A 502 25.24 2.70 -11.55
CA ALA A 502 25.97 1.50 -11.95
C ALA A 502 25.85 0.39 -10.90
N TYR A 503 25.75 -0.85 -11.38
CA TYR A 503 25.74 -2.02 -10.51
C TYR A 503 27.15 -2.33 -10.03
N SER A 504 27.44 -2.03 -8.77
CA SER A 504 28.72 -2.40 -8.13
C SER A 504 28.79 -3.87 -7.71
N GLU A 505 27.64 -4.55 -7.66
CA GLU A 505 27.52 -5.92 -7.15
C GLU A 505 26.96 -6.84 -8.24
N VAL A 506 27.63 -7.97 -8.44
CA VAL A 506 27.09 -9.07 -9.26
C VAL A 506 26.04 -9.82 -8.43
N ILE A 507 24.80 -9.85 -8.91
CA ILE A 507 23.80 -10.75 -8.36
C ILE A 507 24.14 -12.15 -8.86
N LYS A 508 24.43 -13.07 -7.95
CA LYS A 508 24.57 -14.49 -8.30
C LYS A 508 23.21 -14.98 -8.76
N GLU A 509 23.18 -15.73 -9.86
CA GLU A 509 21.93 -16.35 -10.32
C GLU A 509 21.37 -17.24 -9.20
N PRO A 510 20.12 -16.99 -8.78
CA PRO A 510 19.50 -17.77 -7.71
C PRO A 510 19.18 -19.18 -8.22
N ASP A 511 19.13 -20.16 -7.32
CA ASP A 511 18.67 -21.51 -7.65
C ASP A 511 17.18 -21.46 -8.03
N THR A 512 16.90 -21.49 -9.33
CA THR A 512 15.55 -21.37 -9.89
C THR A 512 14.63 -22.52 -9.52
N THR A 513 15.17 -23.64 -9.01
CA THR A 513 14.34 -24.73 -8.47
C THR A 513 13.54 -24.29 -7.25
N LEU A 514 14.01 -23.27 -6.52
CA LEU A 514 13.35 -22.74 -5.33
C LEU A 514 12.02 -22.04 -5.64
N ALA A 515 11.80 -21.55 -6.86
CA ALA A 515 10.51 -20.99 -7.27
C ALA A 515 9.39 -22.05 -7.37
N ASN A 516 9.78 -23.31 -7.64
CA ASN A 516 8.87 -24.43 -7.85
C ASN A 516 8.65 -25.28 -6.58
N VAL A 517 9.13 -24.80 -5.42
CA VAL A 517 9.02 -25.55 -4.16
C VAL A 517 7.57 -25.82 -3.81
N THR A 518 7.28 -27.03 -3.40
CA THR A 518 5.99 -27.46 -2.88
C THR A 518 6.02 -27.47 -1.35
N VAL A 519 4.87 -27.73 -0.72
CA VAL A 519 4.82 -27.87 0.74
C VAL A 519 5.68 -29.04 1.23
N ASN A 520 5.84 -30.11 0.42
CA ASN A 520 6.69 -31.26 0.74
C ASN A 520 8.17 -30.90 0.86
N ASP A 521 8.62 -29.90 0.10
CA ASP A 521 10.02 -29.45 0.08
C ASP A 521 10.38 -28.62 1.32
N LEU A 522 9.39 -28.13 2.06
CA LEU A 522 9.61 -27.43 3.32
C LEU A 522 10.14 -28.41 4.38
N PRO A 523 11.09 -28.00 5.26
CA PRO A 523 11.67 -28.86 6.27
C PRO A 523 10.61 -29.60 7.11
N LYS A 524 10.62 -30.95 7.04
CA LYS A 524 9.62 -31.81 7.70
C LYS A 524 9.52 -31.54 9.20
N GLU A 525 10.66 -31.33 9.87
CA GLU A 525 10.72 -30.98 11.29
C GLU A 525 9.92 -29.72 11.62
N LYS A 526 10.11 -28.65 10.84
CA LYS A 526 9.41 -27.38 11.01
C LYS A 526 7.91 -27.48 10.68
N ARG A 527 7.54 -28.30 9.69
CA ARG A 527 6.13 -28.63 9.40
C ARG A 527 5.48 -29.37 10.58
N LEU A 528 6.16 -30.35 11.17
CA LEU A 528 5.70 -31.05 12.36
C LEU A 528 5.56 -30.11 13.56
N ALA A 529 6.53 -29.21 13.77
CA ALA A 529 6.47 -28.20 14.84
C ALA A 529 5.27 -27.26 14.68
N LEU A 530 5.02 -26.75 13.46
CA LEU A 530 3.84 -25.94 13.17
C LEU A 530 2.54 -26.71 13.43
N LYS A 531 2.45 -27.96 12.96
CA LYS A 531 1.28 -28.82 13.22
C LYS A 531 1.03 -28.98 14.72
N ALA A 532 2.07 -29.29 15.49
CA ALA A 532 1.98 -29.46 16.93
C ALA A 532 1.51 -28.17 17.63
N ALA A 533 2.07 -27.03 17.25
CA ALA A 533 1.70 -25.74 17.81
C ALA A 533 0.23 -25.37 17.55
N VAL A 534 -0.25 -25.55 16.30
CA VAL A 534 -1.66 -25.26 15.95
C VAL A 534 -2.62 -26.21 16.69
N VAL A 535 -2.28 -27.50 16.80
CA VAL A 535 -3.07 -28.47 17.57
C VAL A 535 -3.13 -28.10 19.05
N GLU A 536 -2.02 -27.65 19.63
CA GLU A 536 -2.00 -27.23 21.04
C GLU A 536 -2.81 -25.95 21.27
N ARG A 537 -2.76 -25.02 20.32
CA ARG A 537 -3.58 -23.80 20.31
C ARG A 537 -5.07 -24.13 20.25
N TYR A 538 -5.46 -25.06 19.40
CA TYR A 538 -6.83 -25.56 19.35
C TYR A 538 -7.28 -26.10 20.72
N LYS A 539 -6.49 -26.95 21.38
CA LYS A 539 -6.82 -27.48 22.71
C LYS A 539 -7.04 -26.36 23.73
N THR A 540 -6.13 -25.39 23.76
CA THR A 540 -6.19 -24.25 24.68
C THR A 540 -7.47 -23.42 24.46
N LEU A 541 -7.86 -23.19 23.21
CA LEU A 541 -9.10 -22.46 22.89
C LEU A 541 -10.35 -23.22 23.37
N ILE A 542 -10.36 -24.55 23.27
CA ILE A 542 -11.46 -25.37 23.78
C ILE A 542 -11.51 -25.36 25.31
N ASP A 543 -10.35 -25.38 25.98
CA ASP A 543 -10.24 -25.24 27.44
C ASP A 543 -10.86 -23.93 27.95
N ILE A 544 -10.72 -22.85 27.18
CA ILE A 544 -11.28 -21.53 27.52
C ILE A 544 -12.76 -21.43 27.14
N SER A 545 -13.15 -21.96 25.99
CA SER A 545 -14.43 -21.63 25.34
C SER A 545 -15.56 -22.63 25.60
N VAL A 546 -15.24 -23.88 25.97
CA VAL A 546 -16.24 -24.94 26.11
C VAL A 546 -16.46 -25.31 27.57
N LYS A 547 -17.65 -24.97 28.08
CA LYS A 547 -18.10 -25.33 29.44
C LYS A 547 -18.78 -26.70 29.47
N GLY A 548 -18.64 -27.40 30.61
CA GLY A 548 -19.27 -28.69 30.89
C GLY A 548 -18.39 -29.89 30.49
N PRO A 549 -18.16 -30.87 31.39
CA PRO A 549 -17.08 -31.86 31.25
C PRO A 549 -17.26 -32.79 30.03
N ILE A 550 -18.49 -33.24 29.75
CA ILE A 550 -18.79 -34.16 28.64
C ILE A 550 -18.61 -33.46 27.28
N LYS A 551 -19.21 -32.27 27.12
CA LYS A 551 -19.09 -31.48 25.90
C LYS A 551 -17.65 -31.05 25.65
N HIS A 552 -16.95 -30.65 26.72
CA HIS A 552 -15.54 -30.31 26.70
C HIS A 552 -14.70 -31.49 26.17
N PHE A 553 -14.86 -32.68 26.76
CA PHE A 553 -14.16 -33.88 26.32
C PHE A 553 -14.44 -34.21 24.85
N LEU A 554 -15.71 -34.24 24.44
CA LEU A 554 -16.11 -34.60 23.08
C LEU A 554 -15.54 -33.61 22.05
N VAL A 555 -15.70 -32.29 22.27
CA VAL A 555 -15.20 -31.28 21.34
C VAL A 555 -13.67 -31.29 21.29
N LYS A 556 -13.00 -31.37 22.45
CA LYS A 556 -11.53 -31.40 22.52
C LYS A 556 -10.96 -32.64 21.84
N PHE A 557 -11.55 -33.82 22.05
CA PHE A 557 -11.07 -35.08 21.48
C PHE A 557 -11.30 -35.15 19.96
N PHE A 558 -12.55 -35.04 19.51
CA PHE A 558 -12.88 -35.18 18.08
C PHE A 558 -12.34 -34.01 17.25
N GLY A 559 -12.40 -32.78 17.78
CA GLY A 559 -11.89 -31.62 17.07
C GLY A 559 -10.37 -31.59 16.98
N LYS A 560 -9.64 -32.08 17.99
CA LYS A 560 -8.18 -32.28 17.91
C LYS A 560 -7.83 -33.22 16.76
N ILE A 561 -8.55 -34.33 16.62
CA ILE A 561 -8.35 -35.29 15.54
C ILE A 561 -8.62 -34.63 14.19
N ALA A 562 -9.74 -33.92 14.03
CA ALA A 562 -10.09 -33.23 12.79
C ALA A 562 -9.05 -32.15 12.40
N VAL A 563 -8.64 -31.29 13.33
CA VAL A 563 -7.60 -30.28 13.11
C VAL A 563 -6.26 -30.92 12.75
N SER A 564 -5.88 -32.01 13.44
CA SER A 564 -4.64 -32.74 13.15
C SER A 564 -4.64 -33.38 11.76
N ILE A 565 -5.78 -33.93 11.31
CA ILE A 565 -5.91 -34.50 9.95
C ILE A 565 -5.83 -33.39 8.90
N LEU A 566 -6.61 -32.31 9.06
CA LEU A 566 -6.59 -31.17 8.13
C LEU A 566 -5.20 -30.54 8.01
N LEU A 567 -4.49 -30.39 9.13
CA LEU A 567 -3.10 -29.90 9.11
C LEU A 567 -2.14 -30.93 8.51
N GLY A 568 -2.41 -32.23 8.69
CA GLY A 568 -1.66 -33.30 8.04
C GLY A 568 -1.74 -33.20 6.52
N GLU A 569 -2.94 -33.00 5.99
CA GLU A 569 -3.17 -32.78 4.56
C GLU A 569 -2.53 -31.48 4.07
N LEU A 570 -2.81 -30.36 4.74
CA LEU A 570 -2.30 -29.03 4.37
C LEU A 570 -0.77 -28.97 4.37
N LEU A 571 -0.15 -29.61 5.36
CA LEU A 571 1.31 -29.64 5.53
C LEU A 571 1.94 -30.87 4.86
N GLN A 572 1.18 -31.71 4.16
CA GLN A 572 1.65 -32.91 3.47
C GLN A 572 2.48 -33.83 4.40
N LEU A 573 1.89 -34.21 5.54
CA LEU A 573 2.46 -35.06 6.60
C LEU A 573 1.73 -36.40 6.73
N ASN A 574 0.97 -36.83 5.71
CA ASN A 574 0.03 -37.95 5.81
C ASN A 574 0.68 -39.35 5.71
N ASP A 575 1.99 -39.46 5.49
CA ASP A 575 2.66 -40.76 5.32
C ASP A 575 2.99 -41.50 6.62
N ASP A 576 2.75 -40.93 7.80
CA ASP A 576 3.06 -41.56 9.09
C ASP A 576 1.80 -41.70 9.98
N THR A 577 0.80 -42.45 9.51
CA THR A 577 -0.03 -43.20 10.46
C THR A 577 0.89 -44.20 11.18
N PRO A 578 0.95 -44.24 12.52
CA PRO A 578 1.65 -45.35 13.18
C PRO A 578 1.01 -46.66 12.69
N PRO A 579 1.80 -47.73 12.47
CA PRO A 579 1.24 -48.99 12.04
C PRO A 579 0.13 -49.40 13.01
N LYS A 580 -1.06 -49.71 12.47
CA LYS A 580 -2.12 -50.36 13.23
C LYS A 580 -1.55 -51.68 13.78
N GLY A 581 -1.18 -51.69 15.05
CA GLY A 581 -0.69 -52.91 15.69
C GLY A 581 0.33 -52.65 16.79
N GLN A 582 -0.09 -52.03 17.88
CA GLN A 582 0.39 -52.35 19.22
C GLN A 582 -0.75 -51.98 20.16
N GLU A 583 -1.66 -52.93 20.35
CA GLU A 583 -2.53 -52.96 21.52
C GLU A 583 -1.61 -53.07 22.73
N ASP A 584 -1.71 -52.11 23.64
CA ASP A 584 -1.27 -52.28 25.03
C ASP A 584 -2.08 -53.43 25.63
N ASP A 585 -1.54 -54.64 25.53
CA ASP A 585 -1.84 -55.73 26.45
C ASP A 585 -0.97 -55.53 27.67
N ASP A 586 -1.43 -54.67 28.59
CA ASP A 586 -1.04 -54.76 29.99
C ASP A 586 -2.31 -54.62 30.83
N ARG A 587 -2.97 -55.77 30.99
CA ARG A 587 -3.81 -56.04 32.16
C ARG A 587 -2.88 -56.27 33.36
N LEU A 588 -3.03 -55.44 34.38
CA LEU A 588 -3.26 -55.86 35.78
C LEU A 588 -3.76 -54.69 36.63
#